data_AF-A0A6B2G464-F1
#
_entry.id   AF-A0A6B2G464-F1
#
_cell.length_a   1.000
_cell.length_b   1.000
_cell.length_c   1.000
_cell.angle_alpha   90.00
_cell.angle_beta   90.00
_cell.angle_gamma   90.00
#
_symmetry.space_group_name_H-M   'P 1'
#
loop_
_entity.id
_entity.type
_entity.pdbx_description
1 polymer ?
#
loop_
_entity_poly.entity_id
_entity_poly.type
_entity_poly.pdbx_seq_one_letter_code
_entity_poly.pdbx_strand_id
1 'polypeptide(L)'
;QECPTSGRLWHEYIFLENRHQRKTLSIEAMKKCEHDPYVLLAVSLLFWSERKIVKAREWFTRTVKVDPDFGDGWANYLKFEQQFGTKDQQNNIIERCCIAEPRHGESWCKFSKSIENWRKKPKEILFLVSESLKPVDLL
;
A
#
# COMPACT_ATOMS: atom_id res chain seq x y z
N GLN A 1 -4.14 -22.48 -13.29
CA GLN A 1 -3.83 -21.05 -13.04
C GLN A 1 -2.42 -20.81 -13.55
N GLU A 2 -2.24 -19.93 -14.54
CA GLU A 2 -0.98 -19.80 -15.29
C GLU A 2 0.11 -18.99 -14.54
N CYS A 3 -0.27 -18.17 -13.54
CA CYS A 3 0.68 -17.40 -12.72
C CYS A 3 0.29 -17.43 -11.22
N PRO A 4 0.47 -18.56 -10.51
CA PRO A 4 0.03 -18.71 -9.13
C PRO A 4 0.83 -17.88 -8.10
N THR A 5 1.98 -17.33 -8.48
CA THR A 5 2.93 -16.60 -7.63
C THR A 5 2.90 -15.09 -7.81
N SER A 6 2.02 -14.56 -8.67
CA SER A 6 1.96 -13.11 -8.90
C SER A 6 1.19 -12.41 -7.77
N GLY A 7 1.90 -11.68 -6.91
CA GLY A 7 1.24 -10.96 -5.81
C GLY A 7 0.31 -9.85 -6.26
N ARG A 8 0.55 -9.24 -7.43
CA ARG A 8 -0.37 -8.25 -8.02
C ARG A 8 -1.73 -8.88 -8.39
N LEU A 9 -1.74 -10.09 -8.96
CA LEU A 9 -2.99 -10.79 -9.25
C LEU A 9 -3.70 -11.21 -7.97
N TRP A 10 -2.96 -11.65 -6.95
CA TRP A 10 -3.53 -11.97 -5.64
C TRP A 10 -4.14 -10.76 -4.95
N HIS A 11 -3.49 -9.59 -5.03
CA HIS A 11 -4.02 -8.34 -4.51
C HIS A 11 -5.40 -8.05 -5.07
N GLU A 12 -5.54 -8.02 -6.40
CA GLU A 12 -6.84 -7.78 -7.05
C GLU A 12 -7.86 -8.87 -6.73
N TYR A 13 -7.42 -10.13 -6.75
CA TYR A 13 -8.30 -11.27 -6.47
C TYR A 13 -8.93 -11.20 -5.06
N ILE A 14 -8.16 -10.75 -4.06
CA ILE A 14 -8.67 -10.57 -2.69
C ILE A 14 -9.80 -9.54 -2.64
N PHE A 15 -9.72 -8.44 -3.41
CA PHE A 15 -10.74 -7.39 -3.38
C PHE A 15 -11.96 -7.70 -4.26
N LEU A 16 -11.77 -8.48 -5.33
CA LEU A 16 -12.89 -8.96 -6.16
C LEU A 16 -13.80 -9.95 -5.41
N GLU A 17 -13.25 -10.71 -4.47
CA GLU A 17 -14.02 -11.72 -3.74
C GLU A 17 -14.89 -11.11 -2.62
N ASN A 18 -15.90 -11.87 -2.20
CA ASN A 18 -16.77 -11.56 -1.09
C ASN A 18 -16.00 -11.21 0.20
N ARG A 19 -16.46 -10.17 0.90
CA ARG A 19 -15.84 -9.63 2.13
C ARG A 19 -15.49 -10.70 3.17
N HIS A 20 -16.33 -11.72 3.34
CA HIS A 20 -16.13 -12.80 4.30
C HIS A 20 -14.95 -13.72 3.95
N GLN A 21 -14.63 -13.88 2.67
CA GLN A 21 -13.59 -14.80 2.20
C GLN A 21 -12.22 -14.13 2.06
N ARG A 22 -12.16 -12.80 1.95
CA ARG A 22 -10.93 -12.03 1.75
C ARG A 22 -9.82 -12.36 2.75
N LYS A 23 -10.18 -12.60 4.01
CA LYS A 23 -9.23 -12.98 5.06
C LYS A 23 -8.60 -14.36 4.83
N THR A 24 -9.39 -15.32 4.37
CA THR A 24 -8.89 -16.67 4.06
C THR A 24 -7.97 -16.61 2.83
N LEU A 25 -8.39 -15.85 1.80
CA LEU A 25 -7.60 -15.65 0.59
C LEU A 25 -6.29 -14.93 0.85
N SER A 26 -6.26 -13.94 1.74
CA SER A 26 -5.01 -13.23 2.06
C SER A 26 -4.00 -14.12 2.77
N ILE A 27 -4.46 -15.07 3.60
CA ILE A 27 -3.61 -16.10 4.20
C ILE A 27 -3.06 -17.05 3.13
N GLU A 28 -3.88 -17.45 2.16
CA GLU A 28 -3.44 -18.29 1.05
C GLU A 28 -2.42 -17.57 0.15
N ALA A 29 -2.69 -16.30 -0.18
CA ALA A 29 -1.80 -15.46 -0.96
C ALA A 29 -0.43 -15.33 -0.29
N MET A 30 -0.38 -15.12 1.03
CA MET A 30 0.88 -15.06 1.78
C MET A 30 1.67 -16.36 1.75
N LYS A 31 0.99 -17.51 1.74
CA LYS A 31 1.66 -18.83 1.62
C LYS A 31 2.24 -19.07 0.23
N LYS A 32 1.58 -18.56 -0.81
CA LYS A 32 1.99 -18.74 -2.21
C LYS A 32 3.04 -17.72 -2.67
N CYS A 33 2.92 -16.48 -2.19
CA CYS A 33 3.79 -15.36 -2.55
C CYS A 33 4.51 -14.89 -1.27
N GLU A 34 5.55 -15.62 -0.89
CA GLU A 34 6.31 -15.28 0.31
C GLU A 34 7.02 -13.93 0.08
N HIS A 35 6.71 -12.95 0.92
CA HIS A 35 7.30 -11.59 0.90
C HIS A 35 6.93 -10.68 -0.29
N ASP A 36 5.84 -10.94 -1.01
CA ASP A 36 5.41 -10.01 -2.06
C ASP A 36 4.77 -8.71 -1.48
N PRO A 37 5.23 -7.51 -1.89
CA PRO A 37 4.76 -6.25 -1.33
C PRO A 37 3.28 -5.95 -1.64
N TYR A 38 2.75 -6.42 -2.78
CA TYR A 38 1.32 -6.26 -3.11
C TYR A 38 0.45 -7.11 -2.19
N VAL A 39 0.88 -8.33 -1.87
CA VAL A 39 0.14 -9.19 -0.93
C VAL A 39 0.16 -8.60 0.48
N LEU A 40 1.31 -8.09 0.92
CA LEU A 40 1.42 -7.41 2.22
C LEU A 40 0.57 -6.14 2.29
N LEU A 41 0.51 -5.37 1.19
CA LEU A 41 -0.38 -4.22 1.07
C LEU A 41 -1.85 -4.64 1.17
N ALA A 42 -2.26 -5.70 0.45
CA ALA A 42 -3.64 -6.21 0.52
C ALA A 42 -4.02 -6.59 1.96
N VAL A 43 -3.13 -7.27 2.69
CA VAL A 43 -3.35 -7.62 4.11
C VAL A 43 -3.47 -6.37 4.97
N SER A 44 -2.62 -5.36 4.75
CA SER A 44 -2.67 -4.08 5.48
C SER A 44 -4.01 -3.37 5.26
N LEU A 45 -4.47 -3.31 4.01
CA LEU A 45 -5.76 -2.75 3.62
C LEU A 45 -6.95 -3.50 4.22
N LEU A 46 -6.89 -4.84 4.31
CA LEU A 46 -7.92 -5.64 4.98
C LEU A 46 -8.01 -5.33 6.47
N PHE A 47 -6.88 -5.22 7.17
CA PHE A 47 -6.91 -4.83 8.58
C PHE A 47 -7.44 -3.41 8.78
N TRP A 48 -7.14 -2.51 7.85
CA TRP A 48 -7.68 -1.16 7.86
C TRP A 48 -9.20 -1.16 7.65
N SER A 49 -9.74 -1.90 6.68
CA SER A 49 -11.19 -1.99 6.45
C SER A 49 -11.96 -2.70 7.58
N GLU A 50 -11.29 -3.56 8.37
CA GLU A 50 -11.81 -4.14 9.60
C GLU A 50 -11.65 -3.23 10.83
N ARG A 51 -11.15 -1.99 10.67
CA ARG A 51 -10.85 -1.02 11.73
C ARG A 51 -9.86 -1.52 12.79
N LYS A 52 -9.02 -2.49 12.45
CA LYS A 52 -7.97 -3.02 13.34
C LYS A 52 -6.69 -2.19 13.23
N ILE A 53 -6.75 -0.96 13.74
CA ILE A 53 -5.73 0.09 13.54
C ILE A 53 -4.32 -0.35 13.91
N VAL A 54 -4.14 -0.97 15.08
CA VAL A 54 -2.80 -1.41 15.56
C VAL A 54 -2.20 -2.43 14.59
N LYS A 55 -2.97 -3.43 14.18
CA LYS A 55 -2.51 -4.44 13.23
C LYS A 55 -2.27 -3.85 11.85
N ALA A 56 -3.17 -2.99 11.36
CA ALA A 56 -3.00 -2.32 10.08
C ALA A 56 -1.66 -1.57 10.02
N ARG A 57 -1.33 -0.81 11.08
CA ARG A 57 -0.05 -0.09 11.21
C ARG A 57 1.17 -1.03 11.18
N GLU A 58 1.12 -2.13 11.90
CA GLU A 58 2.20 -3.14 11.89
C GLU A 58 2.41 -3.72 10.48
N TRP A 59 1.32 -4.06 9.78
CA TRP A 59 1.38 -4.61 8.42
C TRP A 59 1.82 -3.58 7.38
N PHE A 60 1.40 -2.32 7.51
CA PHE A 60 1.92 -1.24 6.67
C PHE A 60 3.42 -1.03 6.88
N THR A 61 3.86 -1.00 8.15
CA THR A 61 5.28 -0.88 8.49
C THR A 61 6.09 -2.04 7.91
N ARG A 62 5.53 -3.26 7.92
CA ARG A 62 6.14 -4.43 7.30
C ARG A 62 6.20 -4.31 5.78
N THR A 63 5.13 -3.83 5.14
CA THR A 63 5.04 -3.66 3.68
C THR A 63 6.17 -2.76 3.17
N VAL A 64 6.31 -1.56 3.74
CA VAL A 64 7.36 -0.61 3.33
C VAL A 64 8.77 -1.00 3.75
N LYS A 65 8.91 -1.96 4.68
CA LYS A 65 10.20 -2.51 5.09
C LYS A 65 10.66 -3.64 4.16
N VAL A 66 9.73 -4.46 3.69
CA VAL A 66 10.02 -5.56 2.76
C VAL A 66 10.41 -5.01 1.39
N ASP A 67 9.67 -4.04 0.89
CA ASP A 67 10.01 -3.33 -0.33
C ASP A 67 9.86 -1.81 -0.16
N PRO A 68 10.95 -1.10 0.19
CA PRO A 68 10.96 0.35 0.27
C PRO A 68 10.77 1.04 -1.09
N ASP A 69 10.98 0.36 -2.21
CA ASP A 69 10.85 0.92 -3.56
C ASP A 69 9.38 0.92 -4.05
N PHE A 70 8.49 0.27 -3.29
CA PHE A 70 7.07 0.18 -3.57
C PHE A 70 6.28 1.42 -3.10
N GLY A 71 6.12 2.39 -4.01
CA GLY A 71 5.49 3.69 -3.76
C GLY A 71 4.00 3.62 -3.39
N ASP A 72 3.25 2.66 -3.93
CA ASP A 72 1.83 2.49 -3.58
C ASP A 72 1.68 2.07 -2.10
N GLY A 73 2.63 1.30 -1.58
CA GLY A 73 2.69 0.93 -0.16
C GLY A 73 2.85 2.15 0.74
N TRP A 74 3.77 3.06 0.39
CA TRP A 74 3.97 4.31 1.11
C TRP A 74 2.76 5.23 1.05
N ALA A 75 2.12 5.36 -0.12
CA ALA A 75 0.95 6.23 -0.29
C ALA A 75 -0.25 5.76 0.52
N ASN A 76 -0.52 4.45 0.53
CA ASN A 76 -1.57 3.86 1.38
C ASN A 76 -1.24 4.01 2.86
N TYR A 77 0.03 3.85 3.24
CA TYR A 77 0.45 4.01 4.63
C TYR A 77 0.29 5.45 5.12
N LEU A 78 0.68 6.44 4.31
CA LEU A 78 0.47 7.85 4.63
C LEU A 78 -1.03 8.16 4.79
N LYS A 79 -1.87 7.68 3.86
CA LYS A 79 -3.32 7.87 3.93
C LYS A 79 -3.93 7.28 5.19
N PHE A 80 -3.45 6.11 5.62
CA PHE A 80 -3.85 5.50 6.87
C PHE A 80 -3.46 6.37 8.09
N GLU A 81 -2.22 6.87 8.18
CA GLU A 81 -1.81 7.74 9.29
C GLU A 81 -2.45 9.13 9.23
N GLN A 82 -2.90 9.60 8.06
CA GLN A 82 -3.71 10.83 7.97
C GLN A 82 -5.07 10.67 8.68
N GLN A 83 -5.62 9.45 8.71
CA GLN A 83 -6.90 9.16 9.36
C GLN A 83 -6.76 8.77 10.84
N PHE A 84 -5.72 8.01 11.20
CA PHE A 84 -5.60 7.39 12.54
C PHE A 84 -4.30 7.72 13.29
N GLY A 85 -3.40 8.48 12.66
CA GLY A 85 -2.07 8.79 13.19
C GLY A 85 -1.93 10.23 13.65
N THR A 86 -0.80 10.51 14.30
CA THR A 86 -0.38 11.88 14.64
C THR A 86 0.40 12.51 13.50
N LYS A 87 0.55 13.85 13.54
CA LYS A 87 1.38 14.59 12.56
C LYS A 87 2.83 14.10 12.57
N ASP A 88 3.36 13.72 13.73
CA ASP A 88 4.73 13.21 13.84
C ASP A 88 4.90 11.86 13.15
N GLN A 89 3.90 10.97 13.25
CA GLN A 89 3.89 9.69 12.53
C GLN A 89 3.82 9.90 11.02
N GLN A 90 2.98 10.85 10.55
CA GLN A 90 2.91 11.21 9.14
C GLN A 90 4.25 11.76 8.63
N ASN A 91 4.88 12.66 9.39
CA ASN A 91 6.18 13.23 9.04
C ASN A 91 7.27 12.17 8.96
N ASN A 92 7.29 11.21 9.90
CA ASN A 92 8.24 10.09 9.88
C ASN A 92 8.08 9.24 8.61
N ILE A 93 6.84 8.94 8.18
CA ILE A 93 6.57 8.21 6.94
C ILE A 93 7.08 8.98 5.73
N ILE A 94 6.80 10.29 5.68
CA ILE A 94 7.23 11.15 4.58
C ILE A 94 8.75 11.18 4.48
N GLU A 95 9.46 11.34 5.61
CA GLU A 95 10.91 11.36 5.66
C GLU A 95 11.50 10.02 5.18
N ARG A 96 10.99 8.90 5.69
CA ARG A 96 11.42 7.56 5.27
C ARG A 96 11.15 7.29 3.81
N CYS A 97 10.01 7.72 3.28
CA CYS A 97 9.68 7.60 1.87
C CYS A 97 10.62 8.45 0.99
N CYS A 98 10.97 9.66 1.43
CA CYS A 98 11.95 10.49 0.72
C CYS A 98 13.35 9.85 0.68
N ILE A 99 13.76 9.17 1.75
CA ILE A 99 15.04 8.43 1.80
C ILE A 99 14.99 7.19 0.90
N ALA A 100 13.83 6.50 0.85
CA ALA A 100 13.66 5.29 0.05
C ALA A 100 13.57 5.55 -1.46
N GLU A 101 13.17 6.76 -1.87
CA GLU A 101 12.99 7.17 -3.28
C GLU A 101 12.24 6.14 -4.14
N PRO A 102 10.99 5.78 -3.78
CA PRO A 102 10.28 4.70 -4.47
C PRO A 102 10.04 5.00 -5.95
N ARG A 103 10.07 3.96 -6.77
CA ARG A 103 9.94 4.00 -8.23
C ARG A 103 8.87 3.06 -8.74
N HIS A 104 8.47 2.07 -7.94
CA HIS A 104 7.45 1.09 -8.30
C HIS A 104 6.08 1.41 -7.70
N GLY A 105 5.05 0.76 -8.21
CA GLY A 105 3.65 1.04 -7.89
C GLY A 105 2.92 1.65 -9.08
N GLU A 106 1.71 1.16 -9.35
CA GLU A 106 0.91 1.61 -10.48
C GLU A 106 0.42 3.04 -10.28
N SER A 107 -0.09 3.33 -9.08
CA SER A 107 -0.54 4.68 -8.75
C SER A 107 0.67 5.62 -8.65
N TRP A 108 1.75 5.18 -8.01
CA TRP A 108 2.99 5.93 -7.92
C TRP A 108 3.55 6.31 -9.29
N CYS A 109 3.70 5.33 -10.20
CA CYS A 109 4.20 5.56 -11.55
C CYS A 109 3.31 6.50 -12.35
N LYS A 110 1.99 6.43 -12.17
CA LYS A 110 1.05 7.33 -12.84
C LYS A 110 1.32 8.80 -12.49
N PHE A 111 1.66 9.09 -11.24
CA PHE A 111 1.97 10.46 -10.82
C PHE A 111 3.43 10.84 -11.08
N SER A 112 4.39 9.95 -10.82
CA SER A 112 5.82 10.26 -10.97
C SER A 112 6.25 10.43 -12.43
N LYS A 113 5.63 9.69 -13.36
CA LYS A 113 5.91 9.78 -14.80
C LYS A 113 5.03 10.80 -15.52
N SER A 114 4.10 11.45 -14.82
CA SER A 114 3.31 12.53 -15.42
C SER A 114 4.19 13.73 -15.74
N ILE A 115 4.08 14.26 -16.95
CA ILE A 115 4.83 15.43 -17.43
C ILE A 115 4.60 16.63 -16.50
N GLU A 116 3.42 16.77 -15.90
CA GLU A 116 3.10 17.88 -15.00
C GLU A 116 3.88 17.80 -13.66
N ASN A 117 4.33 16.61 -13.29
CA ASN A 117 4.95 16.33 -11.99
C ASN A 117 6.47 16.12 -12.08
N TRP A 118 7.09 16.32 -13.24
CA TRP A 118 8.51 15.96 -13.47
C TRP A 118 9.52 16.65 -12.54
N ARG A 119 9.18 17.83 -12.01
CA ARG A 119 10.02 18.57 -11.03
C ARG A 119 9.62 18.34 -9.57
N LYS A 120 8.56 17.57 -9.33
CA LYS A 120 8.02 17.38 -7.97
C LYS A 120 8.91 16.45 -7.17
N LYS A 121 9.05 16.77 -5.88
CA LYS A 121 9.83 15.94 -4.94
C LYS A 121 9.05 14.67 -4.58
N PRO A 122 9.73 13.59 -4.11
CA PRO A 122 9.06 12.37 -3.66
C PRO A 122 7.95 12.61 -2.63
N LYS A 123 8.16 13.57 -1.71
CA LYS A 123 7.14 14.04 -0.76
C LYS A 123 5.85 14.50 -1.45
N GLU A 124 5.97 15.32 -2.49
CA GLU A 124 4.80 15.88 -3.19
C GLU A 124 4.08 14.80 -4.00
N ILE A 125 4.83 13.92 -4.65
CA ILE A 125 4.28 12.76 -5.36
C ILE A 125 3.52 11.88 -4.37
N LEU A 126 4.10 11.60 -3.19
CA LEU A 126 3.48 10.81 -2.14
C LEU A 126 2.12 11.38 -1.72
N PHE A 127 2.03 12.69 -1.49
CA PHE A 127 0.76 13.34 -1.17
C PHE A 127 -0.26 13.24 -2.32
N LEU A 128 0.16 13.47 -3.57
CA LEU A 128 -0.74 13.37 -4.71
C LEU A 128 -1.30 11.95 -4.87
N VAL A 129 -0.43 10.94 -4.71
CA VAL A 129 -0.84 9.55 -4.77
C VAL A 129 -1.80 9.26 -3.62
N SER A 130 -1.47 9.63 -2.37
CA SER A 130 -2.32 9.34 -1.20
C SER A 130 -3.73 9.95 -1.34
N GLU A 131 -3.84 11.17 -1.85
CA GLU A 131 -5.12 11.84 -2.10
C GLU A 131 -5.91 11.16 -3.24
N SER A 132 -5.22 10.65 -4.26
CA SER A 132 -5.86 10.00 -5.42
C SER A 132 -6.40 8.60 -5.12
N LEU A 133 -5.90 7.93 -4.07
CA LEU A 133 -6.31 6.58 -3.71
C LEU A 133 -7.82 6.56 -3.40
N LYS A 134 -8.49 5.45 -3.70
CA LYS A 134 -9.89 5.28 -3.31
C LYS A 134 -10.02 5.18 -1.78
N PRO A 135 -11.16 5.56 -1.19
CA PRO A 135 -11.50 5.21 0.18
C PRO A 135 -11.48 3.69 0.36
N VAL A 136 -10.92 3.23 1.47
CA VAL A 136 -10.76 1.79 1.77
C VAL A 136 -12.09 1.11 2.01
N ASP A 137 -13.11 1.87 2.40
CA ASP A 137 -14.48 1.38 2.54
C ASP A 137 -15.13 1.04 1.18
N LEU A 138 -14.52 1.46 0.07
CA LEU A 138 -14.95 1.15 -1.30
C LEU A 138 -14.14 0.03 -1.96
N LEU A 139 -13.19 -0.58 -1.23
CA LEU A 139 -12.37 -1.72 -1.65
C LEU A 139 -12.95 -3.03 -1.12
#